data_AF-A0A7L4KTQ1-F1
#
_entry.id   AF-A0A7L4KTQ1-F1
#
_cell.length_a   1.000
_cell.length_b   1.000
_cell.length_c   1.000
_cell.angle_alpha   90.00
_cell.angle_beta   90.00
_cell.angle_gamma   90.00
#
_symmetry.space_group_name_H-M   'P 1'
#
loop_
_entity.id
_entity.type
_entity.pdbx_description
1 polymer ?
#
loop_
_entity_poly.entity_id
_entity_poly.type
_entity_poly.pdbx_seq_one_letter_code
_entity_poly.pdbx_strand_id
1 'polypeptide(L)'
;MGGSESSQGGRRVSFGLDEREQVRVLQGIRLTEDVVNRMKESSQSKRESQRSPRASNGTAPSSLAAEGKPRPTGTVGEMLPLHVTQDVGIFQYEQEQALVQEELLRLAKREREAASEAKERNSINEERQRTAQL
;
A
#
# COMPACT_ATOMS: atom_id res chain seq x y z
N MET A 1 32.19 -13.18 -28.79
CA MET A 1 32.14 -11.73 -28.98
C MET A 1 30.78 -11.42 -29.59
N GLY A 2 29.82 -10.93 -28.80
CA GLY A 2 28.41 -10.78 -29.20
C GLY A 2 28.17 -9.46 -29.93
N GLY A 3 27.60 -9.55 -31.13
CA GLY A 3 27.36 -8.42 -32.01
C GLY A 3 26.21 -7.52 -31.54
N SER A 4 26.45 -6.21 -31.55
CA SER A 4 25.46 -5.17 -31.31
C SER A 4 24.98 -4.59 -32.65
N GLU A 5 24.18 -5.36 -33.38
CA GLU A 5 23.40 -4.85 -34.52
C GLU A 5 22.02 -4.39 -34.05
N SER A 6 21.92 -3.15 -33.57
CA SER A 6 20.63 -2.48 -33.42
C SER A 6 20.85 -0.96 -33.50
N SER A 7 21.29 -0.48 -34.65
CA SER A 7 21.50 0.94 -34.91
C SER A 7 21.07 1.30 -36.33
N GLN A 8 19.79 1.08 -36.64
CA GLN A 8 19.15 1.65 -37.82
C GLN A 8 17.69 1.97 -37.47
N GLY A 9 17.48 3.01 -36.64
CA GLY A 9 16.13 3.52 -36.29
C GLY A 9 15.77 3.57 -34.80
N GLY A 10 16.70 3.23 -33.89
CA GLY A 10 16.46 3.23 -32.44
C GLY A 10 16.68 4.61 -31.78
N ARG A 11 15.87 4.94 -30.78
CA ARG A 11 16.08 6.12 -29.92
C ARG A 11 17.42 6.00 -29.20
N ARG A 12 18.22 7.06 -29.17
CA ARG A 12 19.47 7.12 -28.38
C ARG A 12 19.15 7.38 -26.91
N VAL A 13 19.84 6.67 -26.02
CA VAL A 13 19.77 6.87 -24.56
C VAL A 13 21.16 6.95 -23.97
N SER A 14 21.32 7.69 -22.88
CA SER A 14 22.56 7.81 -22.09
C SER A 14 22.32 7.31 -20.68
N PHE A 15 23.32 6.69 -20.07
CA PHE A 15 23.27 6.20 -18.70
C PHE A 15 23.92 7.22 -17.75
N GLY A 16 23.23 7.54 -16.65
CA GLY A 16 23.79 8.34 -15.57
C GLY A 16 24.64 7.50 -14.62
N LEU A 17 25.61 8.13 -13.97
CA LEU A 17 26.40 7.52 -12.88
C LEU A 17 25.73 7.78 -11.54
N ASP A 18 25.92 6.85 -10.61
CA ASP A 18 25.52 6.99 -9.22
C ASP A 18 26.59 7.70 -8.36
N GLU A 19 26.36 7.76 -7.04
CA GLU A 19 27.28 8.33 -6.03
C GLU A 19 28.67 7.66 -5.99
N ARG A 20 28.79 6.45 -6.53
CA ARG A 20 30.04 5.67 -6.61
C ARG A 20 30.65 5.76 -8.01
N GLU A 21 30.16 6.67 -8.85
CA GLU A 21 30.56 6.83 -10.24
C GLU A 21 30.30 5.57 -11.09
N GLN A 22 29.27 4.78 -10.75
CA GLN A 22 28.91 3.54 -11.42
C GLN A 22 27.54 3.60 -12.07
N VAL A 23 27.35 2.83 -13.14
CA VAL A 23 26.03 2.62 -13.76
C VAL A 23 25.31 1.50 -13.01
N ARG A 24 24.17 1.81 -12.38
CA ARG A 24 23.30 0.81 -11.73
C ARG A 24 22.09 0.51 -12.59
N VAL A 25 21.82 -0.78 -12.77
CA VAL A 25 20.62 -1.25 -13.49
C VAL A 25 19.50 -1.45 -12.47
N LEU A 26 18.37 -0.77 -12.67
CA LEU A 26 17.17 -0.92 -11.85
C LEU A 26 16.14 -1.77 -12.60
N GLN A 27 15.55 -2.74 -11.90
CA GLN A 27 14.46 -3.52 -12.46
C GLN A 27 13.16 -2.72 -12.40
N GLY A 28 12.54 -2.48 -13.56
CA GLY A 28 11.25 -1.81 -13.68
C GLY A 28 10.13 -2.76 -14.09
N ILE A 29 8.89 -2.33 -13.86
CA ILE A 29 7.69 -3.01 -14.34
C ILE A 29 7.30 -2.41 -15.70
N ARG A 30 7.08 -3.26 -16.70
CA ARG A 30 6.56 -2.82 -18.00
C ARG A 30 5.06 -2.61 -17.89
N LEU A 31 4.61 -1.40 -18.21
CA LEU A 31 3.18 -1.12 -18.28
C LEU A 31 2.58 -1.74 -19.54
N THR A 32 1.33 -2.19 -19.42
CA THR A 32 0.52 -2.63 -20.55
C THR A 32 0.15 -1.42 -21.42
N GLU A 33 -0.02 -1.66 -22.72
CA GLU A 33 -0.40 -0.64 -23.70
C GLU A 33 -1.67 0.13 -23.29
N ASP A 34 -2.67 -0.56 -22.74
CA ASP A 34 -3.92 0.07 -22.26
C ASP A 34 -3.68 1.11 -21.15
N VAL A 35 -2.73 0.84 -20.25
CA VAL A 35 -2.37 1.76 -19.16
C VAL A 35 -1.63 2.97 -19.74
N VAL A 36 -0.72 2.75 -20.69
CA VAL A 36 0.00 3.82 -21.39
C VAL A 36 -0.96 4.73 -22.15
N ASN A 37 -1.93 4.17 -22.88
CA ASN A 37 -2.90 4.96 -23.66
C ASN A 37 -3.81 5.80 -22.76
N ARG A 38 -4.34 5.21 -21.68
CA ARG A 38 -5.14 5.95 -20.69
C ARG A 38 -4.37 7.12 -20.07
N MET A 39 -3.08 6.94 -19.76
CA MET A 39 -2.23 8.01 -19.22
C MET A 39 -1.96 9.12 -20.24
N LYS A 40 -1.85 8.78 -21.53
CA LYS A 40 -1.71 9.77 -22.61
C LYS A 40 -3.00 10.58 -22.79
N GLU A 41 -4.15 9.92 -22.81
CA GLU A 41 -5.48 10.55 -22.96
C GLU A 41 -5.83 11.45 -21.77
N SER A 42 -5.55 11.01 -20.54
CA SER A 42 -5.76 11.83 -19.34
C SER A 42 -4.88 13.08 -19.31
N SER A 43 -3.70 13.02 -19.94
CA SER A 43 -2.81 14.17 -20.12
C SER A 43 -3.33 15.18 -21.15
N GLN A 44 -4.09 14.72 -22.15
CA GLN A 44 -4.64 15.56 -23.23
C GLN A 44 -5.99 16.18 -22.87
N SER A 45 -6.83 15.49 -22.08
CA SER A 45 -8.14 16.03 -21.64
C SER A 45 -8.03 17.33 -20.83
N LYS A 46 -6.88 17.58 -20.18
CA LYS A 46 -6.61 18.84 -19.48
C LYS A 46 -6.35 20.03 -20.41
N ARG A 47 -5.92 19.81 -21.66
CA ARG A 47 -5.67 20.87 -22.65
C ARG A 47 -6.91 21.24 -23.47
N GLU A 48 -7.86 20.33 -23.60
CA GLU A 48 -9.09 20.57 -24.37
C GLU A 48 -10.21 21.21 -23.53
N SER A 49 -10.18 21.03 -22.21
CA SER A 49 -11.13 21.65 -21.28
C SER A 49 -10.97 23.18 -21.10
N GLN A 50 -10.01 23.82 -21.79
CA GLN A 50 -9.86 25.29 -21.81
C GLN A 50 -10.55 25.99 -22.99
N ARG A 51 -11.30 25.29 -23.84
CA ARG A 51 -12.20 25.96 -24.79
C ARG A 51 -13.63 26.00 -24.24
N SER A 52 -13.90 27.01 -23.41
CA SER A 52 -15.26 27.49 -23.12
C SER A 52 -15.21 28.93 -22.58
N PRO A 53 -16.32 29.71 -22.68
CA PRO A 53 -16.36 30.93 -23.46
C PRO A 53 -16.11 32.22 -22.66
N ARG A 54 -15.54 33.20 -23.38
CA ARG A 54 -15.42 34.64 -23.10
C ARG A 54 -16.49 35.23 -22.15
N ALA A 55 -16.08 35.60 -20.93
CA ALA A 55 -16.59 36.68 -20.05
C ALA A 55 -15.81 36.56 -18.73
N SER A 56 -15.33 37.57 -18.00
CA SER A 56 -15.51 39.01 -17.96
C SER A 56 -14.40 39.56 -17.06
N ASN A 57 -13.72 40.65 -17.46
CA ASN A 57 -12.73 41.34 -16.65
C ASN A 57 -13.38 41.98 -15.42
N GLY A 58 -12.79 41.81 -14.23
CA GLY A 58 -13.24 42.45 -13.00
C GLY A 58 -12.14 42.53 -11.94
N THR A 59 -11.32 43.56 -12.05
CA THR A 59 -10.70 44.38 -10.99
C THR A 59 -10.56 43.78 -9.57
N ALA A 60 -9.32 43.55 -9.14
CA ALA A 60 -8.94 43.50 -7.72
C ALA A 60 -8.97 44.92 -7.10
N PRO A 61 -9.09 45.07 -5.77
CA PRO A 61 -7.85 45.28 -5.00
C PRO A 61 -7.82 44.79 -3.52
N SER A 62 -6.63 44.36 -3.12
CA SER A 62 -5.88 44.56 -1.86
C SER A 62 -6.59 44.86 -0.52
N SER A 63 -6.19 44.12 0.53
CA SER A 63 -5.79 44.75 1.82
C SER A 63 -4.81 43.88 2.63
N LEU A 64 -3.72 44.53 3.01
CA LEU A 64 -2.64 44.10 3.90
C LEU A 64 -3.08 44.14 5.37
N ALA A 65 -2.63 43.19 6.20
CA ALA A 65 -1.94 43.44 7.47
C ALA A 65 -1.84 42.18 8.34
N ALA A 66 -0.63 41.64 8.52
CA ALA A 66 -0.08 41.26 9.82
C ALA A 66 1.41 40.98 9.63
N GLU A 67 2.21 41.96 10.03
CA GLU A 67 3.66 41.96 10.06
C GLU A 67 4.20 41.01 11.13
N GLY A 68 5.31 40.34 10.82
CA GLY A 68 6.04 39.45 11.71
C GLY A 68 7.29 38.89 11.01
N LYS A 69 8.41 39.59 11.16
CA LYS A 69 9.76 39.28 10.62
C LYS A 69 10.70 38.96 11.81
N PRO A 70 11.91 38.31 11.71
CA PRO A 70 12.62 37.60 10.61
C PRO A 70 13.06 36.13 10.92
N ARG A 71 13.36 35.36 9.83
CA ARG A 71 14.39 34.29 9.58
C ARG A 71 14.85 33.31 10.72
N PRO A 72 15.16 32.02 10.42
CA PRO A 72 16.29 31.67 9.55
C PRO A 72 16.04 30.49 8.58
N THR A 73 16.89 30.42 7.56
CA THR A 73 17.15 29.23 6.75
C THR A 73 17.42 28.01 7.64
N GLY A 74 16.67 26.94 7.42
CA GLY A 74 16.89 25.62 8.02
C GLY A 74 16.50 24.56 7.02
N THR A 75 17.44 24.20 6.15
CA THR A 75 17.43 22.98 5.37
C THR A 75 17.32 21.80 6.34
N VAL A 76 16.11 21.31 6.59
CA VAL A 76 15.94 19.97 7.15
C VAL A 76 15.70 19.07 5.96
N GLY A 77 16.81 18.59 5.40
CA GLY A 77 16.78 17.42 4.54
C GLY A 77 16.18 16.29 5.36
N GLU A 78 14.97 15.90 5.01
CA GLU A 78 14.29 14.74 5.55
C GLU A 78 14.98 13.48 5.00
N MET A 79 16.16 13.19 5.54
CA MET A 79 16.85 11.91 5.33
C MET A 79 16.56 11.00 6.51
N LEU A 80 15.49 10.22 6.37
CA LEU A 80 15.23 8.84 6.84
C LEU A 80 13.73 8.72 7.13
N PRO A 81 13.01 7.73 6.54
CA PRO A 81 12.90 6.46 7.27
C PRO A 81 12.60 5.25 6.35
N LEU A 82 13.61 4.55 5.84
CA LEU A 82 13.37 3.23 5.21
C LEU A 82 13.55 2.07 6.21
N HIS A 83 14.44 2.22 7.19
CA HIS A 83 14.71 1.14 8.17
C HIS A 83 13.69 1.11 9.32
N VAL A 84 13.15 2.27 9.72
CA VAL A 84 12.18 2.38 10.82
C VAL A 84 10.80 1.85 10.39
N THR A 85 10.43 2.04 9.12
CA THR A 85 9.15 1.57 8.58
C THR A 85 9.11 0.06 8.36
N GLN A 86 10.25 -0.56 8.02
CA GLN A 86 10.37 -2.02 7.91
C GLN A 86 10.20 -2.70 9.28
N ASP A 87 10.80 -2.14 10.33
CA ASP A 87 10.75 -2.70 11.68
C ASP A 87 9.33 -2.64 12.27
N VAL A 88 8.63 -1.51 12.09
CA VAL A 88 7.23 -1.33 12.51
C VAL A 88 6.27 -2.30 11.82
N GLY A 89 6.55 -2.70 10.57
CA GLY A 89 5.75 -3.71 9.87
C GLY A 89 5.93 -5.12 10.43
N ILE A 90 7.17 -5.48 10.80
CA ILE A 90 7.50 -6.79 11.37
C ILE A 90 6.86 -6.94 12.76
N PHE A 91 6.96 -5.92 13.62
CA PHE A 91 6.35 -5.95 14.95
C PHE A 91 4.82 -6.05 14.91
N GLN A 92 4.16 -5.36 13.98
CA GLN A 92 2.70 -5.48 13.81
C GLN A 92 2.29 -6.88 13.35
N TYR A 93 3.02 -7.44 12.38
CA TYR A 93 2.78 -8.80 11.90
C TYR A 93 2.92 -9.84 13.02
N GLU A 94 3.95 -9.72 13.87
CA GLU A 94 4.16 -10.64 14.99
C GLU A 94 3.06 -10.53 16.05
N GLN A 95 2.58 -9.31 16.33
CA GLN A 95 1.44 -9.09 17.22
C GLN A 95 0.16 -9.73 16.66
N GLU A 96 -0.12 -9.54 15.37
CA GLU A 96 -1.28 -10.14 14.71
C GLU A 96 -1.22 -11.68 14.76
N GLN A 97 -0.04 -12.27 14.54
CA GLN A 97 0.17 -13.71 14.66
C GLN A 97 -0.16 -14.23 16.07
N ALA A 98 0.21 -13.48 17.12
CA ALA A 98 -0.09 -13.86 18.50
C ALA A 98 -1.61 -13.86 18.76
N LEU A 99 -2.33 -12.84 18.28
CA LEU A 99 -3.80 -12.75 18.43
C LEU A 99 -4.52 -13.89 17.69
N VAL A 100 -4.05 -14.23 16.48
CA VAL A 100 -4.61 -15.35 15.71
C VAL A 100 -4.42 -16.67 16.46
N GLN A 101 -3.24 -16.90 17.04
CA GLN A 101 -2.99 -18.11 17.83
C GLN A 101 -3.86 -18.18 19.08
N GLU A 102 -4.07 -17.06 19.78
CA GLU A 102 -4.95 -17.00 20.95
C GLU A 102 -6.40 -17.33 20.60
N GLU A 103 -6.95 -16.75 19.52
CA GLU A 103 -8.32 -17.05 19.08
C GLU A 103 -8.49 -18.51 18.65
N LEU A 104 -7.50 -19.10 17.96
CA LEU A 104 -7.50 -20.53 17.63
C LEU A 104 -7.52 -21.40 18.88
N LEU A 105 -6.71 -21.07 19.90
CA LEU A 105 -6.69 -21.79 21.16
C LEU A 105 -8.04 -21.69 21.88
N ARG A 106 -8.64 -20.49 21.90
CA ARG A 106 -9.94 -20.24 22.52
C ARG A 106 -11.05 -21.04 21.83
N LEU A 107 -11.02 -21.09 20.49
CA LEU A 107 -11.95 -21.89 19.69
C LEU A 107 -11.79 -23.39 19.97
N ALA A 108 -10.55 -23.91 19.96
CA ALA A 108 -10.28 -25.31 20.25
C ALA A 108 -10.74 -25.73 21.65
N LYS A 109 -10.56 -24.86 22.66
CA LYS A 109 -11.05 -25.08 24.02
C LYS A 109 -12.58 -25.18 24.03
N ARG A 110 -13.26 -24.22 23.41
CA ARG A 110 -14.73 -24.20 23.32
C ARG A 110 -15.27 -25.44 22.59
N GLU A 111 -14.63 -25.85 21.51
CA GLU A 111 -15.01 -27.04 20.76
C GLU A 111 -14.86 -28.32 21.61
N ARG A 112 -13.74 -28.45 22.35
CA ARG A 112 -13.54 -29.57 23.28
C ARG A 112 -14.62 -29.61 24.36
N GLU A 113 -14.96 -28.46 24.94
CA GLU A 113 -16.00 -28.35 25.96
C GLU A 113 -17.37 -28.75 25.41
N ALA A 114 -17.75 -28.21 24.23
CA ALA A 114 -18.99 -28.58 23.55
C ALA A 114 -19.05 -30.08 23.20
N ALA A 115 -17.94 -30.65 22.75
CA ALA A 115 -17.84 -32.08 22.46
C ALA A 115 -17.95 -32.93 23.73
N SER A 116 -17.36 -32.51 24.85
CA SER A 116 -17.53 -33.20 26.14
C SER A 116 -18.95 -33.11 26.67
N GLU A 117 -19.58 -31.95 26.58
CA GLU A 117 -20.96 -31.74 27.03
C GLU A 117 -21.95 -32.54 26.18
N ALA A 118 -21.72 -32.63 24.87
CA ALA A 118 -22.51 -33.49 23.98
C ALA A 118 -22.39 -34.98 24.35
N LYS A 119 -21.18 -35.45 24.67
CA LYS A 119 -20.94 -36.82 25.14
C LYS A 119 -21.66 -37.09 26.47
N GLU A 120 -21.60 -36.16 27.41
CA GLU A 120 -22.26 -36.26 28.71
C GLU A 120 -23.80 -36.30 28.55
N ARG A 121 -24.37 -35.39 27.75
CA ARG A 121 -25.81 -35.39 27.44
C ARG A 121 -26.27 -36.70 26.82
N ASN A 122 -25.48 -37.27 25.90
CA ASN A 122 -25.79 -38.57 25.31
C ASN A 122 -25.76 -39.68 26.35
N SER A 123 -24.75 -39.72 27.22
CA SER A 123 -24.67 -40.70 28.32
C SER A 123 -25.89 -40.64 29.24
N ILE A 124 -26.32 -39.43 29.63
CA ILE A 124 -27.50 -39.24 30.49
C ILE A 124 -28.78 -39.71 29.79
N ASN A 125 -28.92 -39.40 28.50
CA ASN A 125 -30.08 -39.84 27.72
C ASN A 125 -30.13 -41.36 27.58
N GLU A 126 -28.99 -42.01 27.33
CA GLU A 126 -28.89 -43.47 27.28
C GLU A 126 -29.26 -44.11 28.63
N GLU A 127 -28.77 -43.57 29.74
CA GLU A 127 -29.11 -44.07 31.08
C GLU A 127 -30.61 -43.94 31.37
N ARG A 128 -31.21 -42.79 31.05
CA ARG A 128 -32.67 -42.56 31.20
C ARG A 128 -33.50 -43.52 30.34
N GLN A 129 -33.06 -43.81 29.12
CA GLN A 129 -33.74 -44.78 28.25
C GLN A 129 -33.66 -46.20 28.80
N ARG A 130 -32.54 -46.58 29.43
CA ARG A 130 -32.39 -47.89 30.06
C ARG A 130 -33.28 -48.04 31.28
N THR A 131 -33.36 -47.03 32.15
CA THR A 131 -34.20 -47.08 33.35
C THR A 131 -35.70 -47.02 33.05
N ALA A 132 -36.11 -46.41 31.94
CA ALA A 132 -37.51 -46.38 31.51
C ALA A 132 -38.02 -47.70 30.90
N GLN A 133 -37.13 -48.63 30.57
CA GLN A 133 -37.47 -49.94 29.99
C GLN A 133 -37.53 -51.07 31.04
N LEU A 134 -37.27 -50.75 32.31
CA LEU A 134 -37.34 -51.63 33.48
C LEU A 134 -38.64 -51.38 34.25
#